data_AF-A0A945GRU4-F1
#
_entry.id   AF-A0A945GRU4-F1
#
_cell.length_a   1.000
_cell.length_b   1.000
_cell.length_c   1.000
_cell.angle_alpha   90.00
_cell.angle_beta   90.00
_cell.angle_gamma   90.00
#
_symmetry.space_group_name_H-M   'P 1'
#
loop_
_entity.id
_entity.type
_entity.pdbx_description
1 polymer ?
#
loop_
_entity_poly.entity_id
_entity_poly.type
_entity_poly.pdbx_seq_one_letter_code
_entity_poly.pdbx_strand_id
1 'polypeptide(L)'
;GGFCMCDACRRHDTGKIDPISGRRLMTDRYIWFFNQILAEVHKKHPGKKLCFYAYDSRKQPPEIYEPNQHLVPIFAPITHCRIHGMSNPVCPDRSMYRDIVRSWTAMLPETYDRGYCFNLACVGFPFSKIHMMRDEIPELYRLGVKGLSTEVMHSWAALGPTLYISCRLMWDVNADVDALLAEFYEKFFGPAAGPMGEYLTLVDHALRDTDVHSGSSFCMPRAFPPERMMRGRALLDRAARGAAGDTIYSQRVRIFRLNYDQLEAFLQMLNQRNQFDFAAAQASLDRLRAIIDEMLDFCLYPPGRPYAEAGNKLGEARLLWPKAGRSYLNRFWSPATESGYERLVERGEFVVGAPDEWDFLIDPSKAGEALRWYRDGRIGGNWQSLKTKTASWSDQGLHYYKGLAWYRTEVTVPEEFTERQLLLWFGGVDEIARVWFNGTLLGQTDTPGERLVQTAGTFKPVEFDVTGLVRFGKPNTIAVKIINDRLSEIGTGGITAPVMFWSPKNGSSE
;
A
#
# COMPACT_ATOMS: atom_id res chain seq x y z
N GLY A 1 10.45 12.40 -17.15
CA GLY A 1 9.19 12.14 -17.87
C GLY A 1 8.10 13.02 -17.28
N GLY A 2 7.29 13.66 -18.11
CA GLY A 2 6.22 14.56 -17.68
C GLY A 2 5.47 15.11 -18.89
N PHE A 3 4.34 15.79 -18.67
CA PHE A 3 3.62 16.45 -19.76
C PHE A 3 4.38 17.70 -20.21
N CYS A 4 4.28 18.05 -21.50
CA CYS A 4 4.75 19.35 -21.97
C CYS A 4 3.92 20.45 -21.32
N MET A 5 4.58 21.46 -20.73
CA MET A 5 3.90 22.54 -20.00
C MET A 5 4.02 23.89 -20.72
N CYS A 6 4.26 23.90 -22.03
CA CYS A 6 4.24 25.14 -22.81
C CYS A 6 2.81 25.66 -22.98
N ASP A 7 2.66 26.95 -23.30
CA ASP A 7 1.35 27.60 -23.43
C ASP A 7 0.49 26.96 -24.52
N ALA A 8 1.12 26.52 -25.62
CA ALA A 8 0.43 25.81 -26.70
C ALA A 8 -0.20 24.48 -26.24
N CYS A 9 0.39 23.79 -25.26
CA CYS A 9 -0.23 22.60 -24.67
C CYS A 9 -1.22 22.96 -23.56
N ARG A 10 -0.92 23.96 -22.73
CA ARG A 10 -1.77 24.38 -21.59
C ARG A 10 -3.11 24.96 -22.01
N ARG A 11 -3.22 25.57 -23.19
CA ARG A 11 -4.49 26.06 -23.73
C ARG A 11 -5.57 24.98 -23.90
N HIS A 12 -5.18 23.70 -23.91
CA HIS A 12 -6.09 22.56 -24.04
C HIS A 12 -6.55 21.99 -22.68
N ASP A 13 -6.09 22.54 -21.56
CA ASP A 13 -6.48 22.08 -20.21
C ASP A 13 -7.63 22.95 -19.66
N THR A 14 -8.49 22.36 -18.84
CA THR A 14 -9.59 23.09 -18.14
C THR A 14 -9.11 24.00 -17.02
N GLY A 15 -7.85 23.87 -16.60
CA GLY A 15 -7.33 24.55 -15.42
C GLY A 15 -7.70 23.88 -14.09
N LYS A 16 -8.65 22.93 -14.09
CA LYS A 16 -9.17 22.26 -12.89
C LYS A 16 -8.18 21.26 -12.27
N ILE A 17 -8.43 20.94 -11.01
CA ILE A 17 -7.67 19.97 -10.21
C ILE A 17 -8.54 18.74 -9.95
N ASP A 18 -7.95 17.55 -10.08
CA ASP A 18 -8.57 16.29 -9.69
C ASP A 18 -8.71 16.23 -8.16
N PRO A 19 -9.92 16.00 -7.62
CA PRO A 19 -10.15 16.06 -6.18
C PRO A 19 -9.50 14.89 -5.41
N ILE A 20 -9.15 13.79 -6.08
CA ILE A 20 -8.54 12.61 -5.46
C ILE A 20 -7.01 12.71 -5.49
N SER A 21 -6.42 13.06 -6.63
CA SER A 21 -4.97 13.13 -6.76
C SER A 21 -4.37 14.49 -6.44
N GLY A 22 -5.18 15.55 -6.36
CA GLY A 22 -4.70 16.94 -6.20
C GLY A 22 -3.93 17.47 -7.42
N ARG A 23 -3.91 16.72 -8.55
CA ARG A 23 -3.17 17.08 -9.77
C ARG A 23 -4.06 17.81 -10.77
N ARG A 24 -3.44 18.62 -11.62
CA ARG A 24 -4.14 19.26 -12.75
C ARG A 24 -4.76 18.20 -13.66
N LEU A 25 -6.03 18.39 -14.02
CA LEU A 25 -6.73 17.54 -14.98
C LEU A 25 -6.18 17.76 -16.38
N MET A 26 -5.92 16.66 -17.08
CA MET A 26 -5.28 16.63 -18.39
C MET A 26 -6.12 15.90 -19.45
N THR A 27 -7.35 15.49 -19.12
CA THR A 27 -8.20 14.71 -20.03
C THR A 27 -8.44 15.44 -21.35
N ASP A 28 -8.83 16.71 -21.32
CA ASP A 28 -9.16 17.47 -22.53
C ASP A 28 -8.01 17.56 -23.53
N ARG A 29 -6.80 17.83 -23.04
CA ARG A 29 -5.59 17.77 -23.87
C ARG A 29 -5.38 16.38 -24.48
N TYR A 30 -5.65 15.34 -23.71
CA TYR A 30 -5.57 13.95 -24.19
C TYR A 30 -6.57 13.69 -25.30
N ILE A 31 -7.81 14.15 -25.15
CA ILE A 31 -8.85 14.01 -26.17
C ILE A 31 -8.54 14.82 -27.41
N TRP A 32 -8.08 16.06 -27.28
CA TRP A 32 -7.61 16.85 -28.40
C TRP A 32 -6.52 16.11 -29.19
N PHE A 33 -5.50 15.60 -28.50
CA PHE A 33 -4.38 14.87 -29.09
C PHE A 33 -4.84 13.61 -29.82
N PHE A 34 -5.66 12.77 -29.18
CA PHE A 34 -6.14 11.54 -29.79
C PHE A 34 -7.12 11.77 -30.94
N ASN A 35 -7.91 12.84 -30.90
CA ASN A 35 -8.74 13.25 -32.04
C ASN A 35 -7.87 13.61 -33.26
N GLN A 36 -6.73 14.29 -33.06
CA GLN A 36 -5.80 14.57 -34.17
C GLN A 36 -5.20 13.27 -34.73
N ILE A 37 -4.78 12.34 -33.86
CA ILE A 37 -4.24 11.05 -34.30
C ILE A 37 -5.29 10.27 -35.10
N LEU A 38 -6.52 10.17 -34.59
CA LEU A 38 -7.58 9.45 -35.29
C LEU A 38 -7.88 10.07 -36.65
N ALA A 39 -7.91 11.40 -36.76
CA ALA A 39 -8.10 12.08 -38.05
C ALA A 39 -7.04 11.68 -39.08
N GLU A 40 -5.76 11.57 -38.69
CA GLU A 40 -4.70 11.11 -39.57
C GLU A 40 -4.75 9.59 -39.86
N VAL A 41 -5.04 8.78 -38.84
CA VAL A 41 -5.15 7.32 -38.97
C VAL A 41 -6.29 6.97 -39.91
N HIS A 42 -7.44 7.63 -39.81
CA HIS A 42 -8.63 7.34 -40.63
C HIS A 42 -8.44 7.67 -42.11
N LYS A 43 -7.48 8.54 -42.47
CA LYS A 43 -7.11 8.76 -43.90
C LYS A 43 -6.60 7.48 -44.57
N LYS A 44 -5.95 6.59 -43.81
CA LYS A 44 -5.37 5.33 -44.33
C LYS A 44 -6.11 4.09 -43.83
N HIS A 45 -6.70 4.16 -42.65
CA HIS A 45 -7.32 3.05 -41.94
C HIS A 45 -8.69 3.47 -41.37
N PRO A 46 -9.70 3.70 -42.23
CA PRO A 46 -11.02 4.14 -41.80
C PRO A 46 -11.67 3.12 -40.87
N GLY A 47 -12.43 3.62 -39.88
CA GLY A 47 -13.17 2.79 -38.92
C GLY A 47 -12.32 2.10 -37.84
N LYS A 48 -10.99 2.26 -37.84
CA LYS A 48 -10.15 1.74 -36.76
C LYS A 48 -10.38 2.53 -35.47
N LYS A 49 -10.42 1.78 -34.36
CA LYS A 49 -10.56 2.30 -33.00
C LYS A 49 -9.19 2.52 -32.39
N LEU A 50 -9.09 3.51 -31.51
CA LEU A 50 -7.89 3.78 -30.73
C LEU A 50 -8.22 3.73 -29.26
N CYS A 51 -7.47 2.92 -28.52
CA CYS A 51 -7.63 2.78 -27.08
C CYS A 51 -6.64 3.67 -26.32
N PHE A 52 -7.06 4.20 -25.19
CA PHE A 52 -6.16 4.88 -24.25
C PHE A 52 -6.60 4.62 -22.81
N TYR A 53 -5.67 4.74 -21.86
CA TYR A 53 -6.00 4.59 -20.44
C TYR A 53 -6.56 5.88 -19.85
N ALA A 54 -7.78 5.81 -19.33
CA ALA A 54 -8.34 6.80 -18.42
C ALA A 54 -7.71 6.59 -17.03
N TYR A 55 -6.55 7.23 -16.82
CA TYR A 55 -5.60 6.92 -15.74
C TYR A 55 -5.05 8.19 -15.10
N ASP A 56 -4.94 8.17 -13.76
CA ASP A 56 -4.41 9.25 -12.91
C ASP A 56 -5.12 10.60 -13.18
N SER A 57 -4.41 11.61 -13.70
CA SER A 57 -4.94 12.94 -13.97
C SER A 57 -5.76 13.06 -15.27
N ARG A 58 -5.99 11.94 -15.97
CA ARG A 58 -6.73 11.87 -17.24
C ARG A 58 -7.94 10.94 -17.17
N LYS A 59 -8.50 10.76 -15.96
CA LYS A 59 -9.63 9.86 -15.72
C LYS A 59 -11.00 10.55 -15.81
N GLN A 60 -11.07 11.84 -15.47
CA GLN A 60 -12.32 12.59 -15.55
C GLN A 60 -12.78 12.68 -17.02
N PRO A 61 -14.10 12.74 -17.29
CA PRO A 61 -14.60 13.00 -18.64
C PRO A 61 -14.10 14.36 -19.17
N PRO A 62 -13.95 14.54 -20.49
CA PRO A 62 -13.55 15.81 -21.09
C PRO A 62 -14.67 16.85 -20.98
N GLU A 63 -14.31 18.13 -20.94
CA GLU A 63 -15.23 19.26 -20.84
C GLU A 63 -15.14 20.25 -22.01
N ILE A 64 -14.01 20.28 -22.71
CA ILE A 64 -13.67 21.20 -23.80
C ILE A 64 -13.85 20.52 -25.15
N TYR A 65 -13.34 19.30 -25.29
CA TYR A 65 -13.32 18.57 -26.56
C TYR A 65 -14.25 17.38 -26.53
N GLU A 66 -15.14 17.29 -27.53
CA GLU A 66 -15.93 16.10 -27.75
C GLU A 66 -15.03 14.94 -28.21
N PRO A 67 -15.06 13.77 -27.55
CA PRO A 67 -14.25 12.64 -27.95
C PRO A 67 -14.78 12.01 -29.23
N ASN A 68 -13.88 11.70 -30.17
CA ASN A 68 -14.26 10.97 -31.38
C ASN A 68 -14.87 9.60 -31.01
N GLN A 69 -15.95 9.22 -31.68
CA GLN A 69 -16.71 7.99 -31.41
C GLN A 69 -15.92 6.68 -31.65
N HIS A 70 -14.72 6.74 -32.24
CA HIS A 70 -13.78 5.61 -32.38
C HIS A 70 -12.72 5.56 -31.27
N LEU A 71 -12.78 6.45 -30.27
CA LEU A 71 -11.97 6.33 -29.07
C LEU A 71 -12.58 5.32 -28.10
N VAL A 72 -11.71 4.54 -27.47
CA VAL A 72 -12.08 3.52 -26.50
C VAL A 72 -11.29 3.75 -25.21
N PRO A 73 -11.86 4.47 -24.23
CA PRO A 73 -11.22 4.64 -22.94
C PRO A 73 -11.20 3.30 -22.19
N ILE A 74 -10.04 2.98 -21.61
CA ILE A 74 -9.85 1.85 -20.71
C ILE A 74 -9.65 2.41 -19.30
N PHE A 75 -10.61 2.15 -18.41
CA PHE A 75 -10.57 2.68 -17.04
C PHE A 75 -9.48 2.01 -16.21
N ALA A 76 -8.56 2.81 -15.67
CA ALA A 76 -7.47 2.33 -14.84
C ALA A 76 -7.41 3.18 -13.54
N PRO A 77 -8.31 2.90 -12.56
CA PRO A 77 -8.57 3.77 -11.41
C PRO A 77 -7.55 3.63 -10.29
N ILE A 78 -6.26 3.77 -10.61
CA ILE A 78 -5.18 3.48 -9.66
C ILE A 78 -5.14 4.39 -8.43
N THR A 79 -5.75 5.57 -8.55
CA THR A 79 -5.79 6.60 -7.51
C THR A 79 -7.01 6.46 -6.60
N HIS A 80 -7.93 5.55 -6.90
CA HIS A 80 -9.07 5.25 -6.04
C HIS A 80 -8.75 4.04 -5.16
N CYS A 81 -9.57 3.82 -4.14
CA CYS A 81 -9.52 2.62 -3.35
C CYS A 81 -9.60 1.37 -4.24
N ARG A 82 -8.78 0.39 -3.91
CA ARG A 82 -8.67 -0.90 -4.62
C ARG A 82 -9.09 -2.08 -3.75
N ILE A 83 -9.65 -1.81 -2.58
CA ILE A 83 -10.10 -2.82 -1.64
C ILE A 83 -11.62 -2.99 -1.78
N HIS A 84 -12.35 -1.87 -1.75
CA HIS A 84 -13.80 -1.86 -1.68
C HIS A 84 -14.50 -1.67 -3.04
N GLY A 85 -15.74 -2.18 -3.12
CA GLY A 85 -16.67 -2.06 -4.26
C GLY A 85 -17.27 -0.67 -4.47
N MET A 86 -17.82 -0.41 -5.65
CA MET A 86 -18.57 0.81 -6.04
C MET A 86 -19.72 1.18 -5.11
N SER A 87 -20.34 0.19 -4.48
CA SER A 87 -21.50 0.38 -3.58
C SER A 87 -21.14 0.25 -2.11
N ASN A 88 -19.86 0.06 -1.76
CA ASN A 88 -19.47 -0.17 -0.37
C ASN A 88 -19.55 1.15 0.45
N PRO A 89 -20.33 1.19 1.55
CA PRO A 89 -20.53 2.42 2.34
C PRO A 89 -19.28 2.89 3.10
N VAL A 90 -18.28 2.02 3.30
CA VAL A 90 -16.99 2.37 3.91
C VAL A 90 -16.17 3.28 2.99
N CYS A 91 -16.48 3.31 1.68
CA CYS A 91 -15.58 3.80 0.67
C CYS A 91 -16.26 4.80 -0.31
N PRO A 92 -16.46 6.06 0.11
CA PRO A 92 -17.19 7.04 -0.70
C PRO A 92 -16.51 7.40 -2.02
N ASP A 93 -15.18 7.25 -2.17
CA ASP A 93 -14.49 7.51 -3.44
C ASP A 93 -14.85 6.50 -4.55
N ARG A 94 -15.34 5.31 -4.20
CA ARG A 94 -15.80 4.33 -5.19
C ARG A 94 -17.12 4.76 -5.82
N SER A 95 -17.96 5.52 -5.11
CA SER A 95 -19.13 6.18 -5.71
C SER A 95 -18.73 7.22 -6.76
N MET A 96 -17.66 7.98 -6.52
CA MET A 96 -17.10 8.89 -7.53
C MET A 96 -16.58 8.13 -8.75
N TYR A 97 -15.93 6.98 -8.55
CA TYR A 97 -15.48 6.15 -9.67
C TYR A 97 -16.65 5.67 -10.54
N ARG A 98 -17.74 5.22 -9.92
CA ARG A 98 -18.99 4.85 -10.62
C ARG A 98 -19.52 5.99 -11.48
N ASP A 99 -19.46 7.23 -10.98
CA ASP A 99 -19.89 8.42 -11.72
C ASP A 99 -18.99 8.74 -12.92
N ILE A 100 -17.68 8.56 -12.77
CA ILE A 100 -16.71 8.69 -13.87
C ILE A 100 -17.04 7.68 -14.97
N VAL A 101 -17.21 6.40 -14.61
CA VAL A 101 -17.55 5.33 -15.57
C VAL A 101 -18.84 5.66 -16.30
N ARG A 102 -19.91 6.02 -15.58
CA ARG A 102 -21.21 6.41 -16.15
C ARG A 102 -21.07 7.57 -17.13
N SER A 103 -20.25 8.56 -16.81
CA SER A 103 -20.07 9.74 -17.66
C SER A 103 -19.40 9.38 -18.98
N TRP A 104 -18.37 8.52 -18.94
CA TRP A 104 -17.70 8.05 -20.15
C TRP A 104 -18.58 7.15 -21.01
N THR A 105 -19.33 6.23 -20.40
CA THR A 105 -20.21 5.32 -21.15
C THR A 105 -21.42 6.02 -21.76
N ALA A 106 -21.80 7.19 -21.24
CA ALA A 106 -22.80 8.05 -21.86
C ALA A 106 -22.26 8.82 -23.10
N MET A 107 -20.94 9.03 -23.19
CA MET A 107 -20.30 9.82 -24.27
C MET A 107 -19.80 8.94 -25.43
N LEU A 108 -19.38 7.72 -25.14
CA LEU A 108 -18.73 6.83 -26.11
C LEU A 108 -19.41 5.46 -26.17
N PRO A 109 -19.53 4.87 -27.36
CA PRO A 109 -20.27 3.62 -27.56
C PRO A 109 -19.54 2.38 -27.00
N GLU A 110 -18.25 2.50 -26.71
CA GLU A 110 -17.42 1.40 -26.26
C GLU A 110 -16.35 1.87 -25.26
N THR A 111 -16.33 1.22 -24.10
CA THR A 111 -15.35 1.42 -23.03
C THR A 111 -14.97 0.07 -22.43
N TYR A 112 -13.79 -0.01 -21.82
CA TYR A 112 -13.33 -1.20 -21.10
C TYR A 112 -12.89 -0.83 -19.69
N ASP A 113 -12.96 -1.78 -18.77
CA ASP A 113 -12.35 -1.64 -17.45
C ASP A 113 -11.05 -2.44 -17.41
N ARG A 114 -9.99 -1.81 -16.92
CA ARG A 114 -8.80 -2.53 -16.50
C ARG A 114 -9.02 -3.00 -15.06
N GLY A 115 -9.17 -2.06 -14.13
CA GLY A 115 -9.25 -2.39 -12.72
C GLY A 115 -7.95 -3.00 -12.18
N TYR A 116 -7.94 -3.31 -10.89
CA TYR A 116 -6.79 -3.86 -10.18
C TYR A 116 -7.27 -4.90 -9.18
N CYS A 117 -6.88 -6.16 -9.33
CA CYS A 117 -7.28 -7.26 -8.46
C CYS A 117 -6.08 -7.76 -7.64
N PHE A 118 -5.42 -6.84 -6.95
CA PHE A 118 -4.38 -7.07 -5.95
C PHE A 118 -4.18 -5.80 -5.13
N ASN A 119 -3.50 -5.90 -3.98
CA ASN A 119 -2.99 -4.75 -3.26
C ASN A 119 -1.46 -4.68 -3.39
N LEU A 120 -0.94 -3.55 -3.87
CA LEU A 120 0.39 -3.43 -4.47
C LEU A 120 1.52 -3.87 -3.52
N ALA A 121 1.47 -3.49 -2.25
CA ALA A 121 2.49 -3.86 -1.26
C ALA A 121 2.16 -5.11 -0.41
N CYS A 122 1.04 -5.80 -0.66
CA CYS A 122 0.55 -6.91 0.16
C CYS A 122 0.77 -8.29 -0.50
N VAL A 123 1.86 -8.44 -1.24
CA VAL A 123 2.10 -9.63 -2.06
C VAL A 123 2.30 -10.85 -1.17
N GLY A 124 1.37 -11.81 -1.30
CA GLY A 124 1.40 -13.05 -0.54
C GLY A 124 0.65 -13.02 0.80
N PHE A 125 0.06 -11.89 1.21
CA PHE A 125 -0.82 -11.87 2.39
C PHE A 125 -2.23 -12.37 2.09
N PRO A 126 -3.01 -12.81 3.11
CA PRO A 126 -4.42 -13.12 2.96
C PRO A 126 -5.17 -11.89 2.46
N PHE A 127 -5.59 -11.93 1.20
CA PHE A 127 -6.22 -10.80 0.54
C PHE A 127 -7.28 -11.26 -0.45
N SER A 128 -8.54 -11.09 -0.09
CA SER A 128 -9.70 -11.44 -0.92
C SER A 128 -10.41 -10.19 -1.43
N LYS A 129 -11.00 -10.28 -2.62
CA LYS A 129 -11.84 -9.23 -3.20
C LYS A 129 -13.17 -9.74 -3.73
N ILE A 130 -13.65 -10.87 -3.23
CA ILE A 130 -14.93 -11.44 -3.68
C ILE A 130 -16.06 -10.43 -3.46
N HIS A 131 -16.11 -9.77 -2.30
CA HIS A 131 -17.08 -8.70 -2.00
C HIS A 131 -17.05 -7.54 -3.00
N MET A 132 -15.89 -7.20 -3.56
CA MET A 132 -15.76 -6.15 -4.56
C MET A 132 -16.18 -6.67 -5.93
N MET A 133 -15.74 -7.87 -6.32
CA MET A 133 -16.05 -8.42 -7.65
C MET A 133 -17.54 -8.71 -7.83
N ARG A 134 -18.23 -9.17 -6.76
CA ARG A 134 -19.69 -9.38 -6.75
C ARG A 134 -20.49 -8.09 -6.92
N ASP A 135 -19.91 -6.94 -6.59
CA ASP A 135 -20.54 -5.62 -6.70
C ASP A 135 -20.18 -4.94 -8.03
N GLU A 136 -18.89 -4.92 -8.36
CA GLU A 136 -18.40 -4.10 -9.47
C GLU A 136 -18.62 -4.68 -10.85
N ILE A 137 -18.49 -6.01 -11.03
CA ILE A 137 -18.64 -6.60 -12.37
C ILE A 137 -20.08 -6.42 -12.89
N PRO A 138 -21.14 -6.72 -12.11
CA PRO A 138 -22.51 -6.44 -12.52
C PRO A 138 -22.78 -4.95 -12.74
N GLU A 139 -22.23 -4.07 -11.89
CA GLU A 139 -22.41 -2.62 -12.02
C GLU A 139 -21.75 -2.06 -13.29
N LEU A 140 -20.53 -2.48 -13.60
CA LEU A 140 -19.83 -2.12 -14.84
C LEU A 140 -20.64 -2.54 -16.07
N TYR A 141 -21.21 -3.75 -16.06
CA TYR A 141 -22.09 -4.23 -17.12
C TYR A 141 -23.34 -3.35 -17.26
N ARG A 142 -24.00 -3.03 -16.14
CA ARG A 142 -25.19 -2.15 -16.11
C ARG A 142 -24.88 -0.75 -16.64
N LEU A 143 -23.67 -0.24 -16.41
CA LEU A 143 -23.21 1.05 -16.92
C LEU A 143 -22.81 1.02 -18.40
N GLY A 144 -22.79 -0.14 -19.05
CA GLY A 144 -22.52 -0.28 -20.48
C GLY A 144 -21.06 -0.59 -20.86
N VAL A 145 -20.21 -0.89 -19.88
CA VAL A 145 -18.81 -1.30 -20.13
C VAL A 145 -18.78 -2.62 -20.90
N LYS A 146 -17.97 -2.68 -21.97
CA LYS A 146 -18.00 -3.79 -22.94
C LYS A 146 -17.06 -4.94 -22.62
N GLY A 147 -16.06 -4.73 -21.77
CA GLY A 147 -15.17 -5.80 -21.35
C GLY A 147 -14.25 -5.39 -20.22
N LEU A 148 -13.63 -6.41 -19.62
CA LEU A 148 -12.71 -6.28 -18.50
C LEU A 148 -11.36 -6.91 -18.85
N SER A 149 -10.27 -6.27 -18.43
CA SER A 149 -8.91 -6.81 -18.53
C SER A 149 -8.13 -6.47 -17.27
N THR A 150 -8.28 -7.30 -16.25
CA THR A 150 -7.83 -6.98 -14.90
C THR A 150 -6.38 -7.30 -14.61
N GLU A 151 -5.65 -6.30 -14.09
CA GLU A 151 -4.31 -6.54 -13.58
C GLU A 151 -4.39 -7.33 -12.29
N VAL A 152 -3.66 -8.44 -12.27
CA VAL A 152 -3.58 -9.40 -11.17
C VAL A 152 -2.11 -9.69 -10.88
N MET A 153 -1.83 -10.21 -9.69
CA MET A 153 -0.52 -10.78 -9.37
C MET A 153 -0.64 -12.29 -9.20
N HIS A 154 0.46 -13.01 -9.44
CA HIS A 154 0.49 -14.46 -9.23
C HIS A 154 0.50 -14.75 -7.72
N SER A 155 -0.70 -14.90 -7.14
CA SER A 155 -0.89 -15.33 -5.76
C SER A 155 -2.17 -16.16 -5.64
N TRP A 156 -2.06 -17.47 -5.83
CA TRP A 156 -3.23 -18.36 -5.86
C TRP A 156 -3.94 -18.47 -4.51
N ALA A 157 -3.21 -18.40 -3.40
CA ALA A 157 -3.79 -18.40 -2.05
C ALA A 157 -4.68 -17.18 -1.81
N ALA A 158 -4.18 -15.99 -2.15
CA ALA A 158 -4.90 -14.75 -1.94
C ALA A 158 -6.02 -14.59 -2.96
N LEU A 159 -5.69 -14.73 -4.25
CA LEU A 159 -6.55 -14.31 -5.34
C LEU A 159 -7.31 -15.45 -6.02
N GLY A 160 -6.96 -16.73 -5.81
CA GLY A 160 -7.56 -17.86 -6.52
C GLY A 160 -9.10 -17.86 -6.48
N PRO A 161 -9.73 -17.81 -5.29
CA PRO A 161 -11.18 -17.70 -5.18
C PRO A 161 -11.76 -16.43 -5.82
N THR A 162 -11.06 -15.29 -5.68
CA THR A 162 -11.46 -14.02 -6.28
C THR A 162 -11.47 -14.12 -7.80
N LEU A 163 -10.41 -14.66 -8.42
CA LEU A 163 -10.28 -14.84 -9.86
C LEU A 163 -11.32 -15.81 -10.41
N TYR A 164 -11.60 -16.89 -9.68
CA TYR A 164 -12.68 -17.81 -10.06
C TYR A 164 -14.02 -17.08 -10.16
N ILE A 165 -14.41 -16.34 -9.12
CA ILE A 165 -15.66 -15.57 -9.11
C ILE A 165 -15.67 -14.49 -10.19
N SER A 166 -14.57 -13.74 -10.36
CA SER A 166 -14.44 -12.76 -11.44
C SER A 166 -14.69 -13.39 -12.81
N CYS A 167 -14.06 -14.55 -13.10
CA CYS A 167 -14.25 -15.25 -14.37
C CYS A 167 -15.69 -15.73 -14.58
N ARG A 168 -16.35 -16.24 -13.53
CA ARG A 168 -17.75 -16.66 -13.61
C ARG A 168 -18.68 -15.46 -13.88
N LEU A 169 -18.47 -14.33 -13.21
CA LEU A 169 -19.27 -13.11 -13.40
C LEU A 169 -19.00 -12.43 -14.74
N MET A 170 -17.77 -12.51 -15.28
CA MET A 170 -17.48 -12.05 -16.63
C MET A 170 -18.19 -12.88 -17.71
N TRP A 171 -18.53 -14.14 -17.41
CA TRP A 171 -19.33 -15.00 -18.29
C TRP A 171 -20.83 -14.76 -18.11
N ASP A 172 -21.30 -14.67 -16.86
CA ASP A 172 -22.69 -14.39 -16.50
C ASP A 172 -22.76 -13.48 -15.27
N VAL A 173 -23.13 -12.22 -15.49
CA VAL A 173 -23.23 -11.19 -14.45
C VAL A 173 -24.35 -11.44 -13.43
N ASN A 174 -25.30 -12.33 -13.73
CA ASN A 174 -26.39 -12.70 -12.84
C ASN A 174 -26.11 -13.99 -12.05
N ALA A 175 -24.92 -14.58 -12.20
CA ALA A 175 -24.58 -15.82 -11.53
C ALA A 175 -24.65 -15.67 -9.99
N ASP A 176 -25.23 -16.69 -9.33
CA ASP A 176 -25.29 -16.75 -7.87
C ASP A 176 -23.89 -16.99 -7.29
N VAL A 177 -23.27 -15.92 -6.79
CA VAL A 177 -21.92 -15.94 -6.22
C VAL A 177 -21.83 -16.87 -5.01
N ASP A 178 -22.85 -16.92 -4.16
CA ASP A 178 -22.82 -17.72 -2.94
C ASP A 178 -22.90 -19.22 -3.28
N ALA A 179 -23.71 -19.59 -4.27
CA ALA A 179 -23.74 -20.96 -4.82
C ALA A 179 -22.41 -21.34 -5.50
N LEU A 180 -21.80 -20.43 -6.27
CA LEU A 180 -20.50 -20.66 -6.90
C LEU A 180 -19.38 -20.88 -5.88
N LEU A 181 -19.39 -20.14 -4.77
CA LEU A 181 -18.44 -20.31 -3.67
C LEU A 181 -18.64 -21.65 -2.96
N ALA A 182 -19.89 -22.04 -2.69
CA ALA A 182 -20.18 -23.34 -2.09
C ALA A 182 -19.65 -24.50 -2.95
N GLU A 183 -19.91 -24.46 -4.27
CA GLU A 183 -19.39 -25.42 -5.24
C GLU A 183 -17.84 -25.41 -5.26
N PHE A 184 -17.23 -24.22 -5.26
CA PHE A 184 -15.79 -24.08 -5.23
C PHE A 184 -15.21 -24.71 -3.96
N TYR A 185 -15.78 -24.46 -2.79
CA TYR A 185 -15.28 -25.00 -1.53
C TYR A 185 -15.36 -26.53 -1.50
N GLU A 186 -16.48 -27.09 -1.94
CA GLU A 186 -16.66 -28.55 -2.03
C GLU A 186 -15.63 -29.19 -2.98
N LYS A 187 -15.53 -28.68 -4.22
CA LYS A 187 -14.64 -29.26 -5.24
C LYS A 187 -13.16 -29.01 -4.98
N PHE A 188 -12.83 -27.84 -4.43
CA PHE A 188 -11.44 -27.45 -4.21
C PHE A 188 -10.90 -27.99 -2.89
N PHE A 189 -11.66 -27.94 -1.80
CA PHE A 189 -11.18 -28.34 -0.46
C PHE A 189 -11.73 -29.69 0.04
N GLY A 190 -12.74 -30.26 -0.62
CA GLY A 190 -13.27 -31.58 -0.28
C GLY A 190 -13.67 -31.67 1.19
N PRO A 191 -13.12 -32.63 1.97
CA PRO A 191 -13.40 -32.75 3.41
C PRO A 191 -13.16 -31.49 4.26
N ALA A 192 -12.35 -30.53 3.78
CA ALA A 192 -12.10 -29.26 4.46
C ALA A 192 -12.99 -28.11 3.98
N ALA A 193 -14.01 -28.35 3.14
CA ALA A 193 -14.87 -27.32 2.55
C ALA A 193 -15.49 -26.38 3.59
N GLY A 194 -16.09 -26.92 4.65
CA GLY A 194 -16.71 -26.13 5.72
C GLY A 194 -15.74 -25.13 6.38
N PRO A 195 -14.68 -25.58 7.06
CA PRO A 195 -13.74 -24.66 7.72
C PRO A 195 -13.00 -23.73 6.75
N MET A 196 -12.73 -24.15 5.50
CA MET A 196 -12.13 -23.26 4.50
C MET A 196 -13.10 -22.18 4.01
N GLY A 197 -14.39 -22.49 3.84
CA GLY A 197 -15.41 -21.50 3.53
C GLY A 197 -15.56 -20.46 4.63
N GLU A 198 -15.57 -20.89 5.89
CA GLU A 198 -15.55 -19.99 7.06
C GLU A 198 -14.30 -19.09 7.06
N TYR A 199 -13.12 -19.64 6.75
CA TYR A 199 -11.86 -18.89 6.70
C TYR A 199 -11.84 -17.85 5.57
N LEU A 200 -12.22 -18.24 4.35
CA LEU A 200 -12.23 -17.33 3.21
C LEU A 200 -13.25 -16.20 3.37
N THR A 201 -14.41 -16.51 3.95
CA THR A 201 -15.41 -15.50 4.35
C THR A 201 -14.83 -14.51 5.35
N LEU A 202 -14.09 -15.01 6.36
CA LEU A 202 -13.43 -14.14 7.35
C LEU A 202 -12.42 -13.20 6.70
N VAL A 203 -11.58 -13.69 5.77
CA VAL A 203 -10.59 -12.87 5.06
C VAL A 203 -11.27 -11.84 4.15
N ASP A 204 -12.35 -12.21 3.45
CA ASP A 204 -13.08 -11.30 2.57
C ASP A 204 -13.81 -10.20 3.35
N HIS A 205 -14.51 -10.56 4.42
CA HIS A 205 -15.22 -9.60 5.27
C HIS A 205 -14.25 -8.67 6.00
N ALA A 206 -13.06 -9.16 6.37
CA ALA A 206 -12.02 -8.33 6.98
C ALA A 206 -11.69 -7.12 6.11
N LEU A 207 -11.57 -7.33 4.81
CA LEU A 207 -11.26 -6.29 3.84
C LEU A 207 -12.49 -5.50 3.39
N ARG A 208 -13.68 -6.12 3.37
CA ARG A 208 -14.94 -5.44 3.04
C ARG A 208 -15.35 -4.41 4.08
N ASP A 209 -15.19 -4.75 5.35
CA ASP A 209 -15.85 -4.06 6.48
C ASP A 209 -14.92 -3.11 7.23
N THR A 210 -13.61 -3.22 7.04
CA THR A 210 -12.64 -2.37 7.74
C THR A 210 -12.40 -1.10 6.93
N ASP A 211 -12.41 0.07 7.58
CA ASP A 211 -12.09 1.37 7.00
C ASP A 211 -10.59 1.50 6.66
N VAL A 212 -10.14 0.74 5.67
CA VAL A 212 -8.77 0.72 5.14
C VAL A 212 -8.78 0.90 3.63
N HIS A 213 -8.01 1.89 3.16
CA HIS A 213 -7.98 2.26 1.74
C HIS A 213 -6.56 2.29 1.18
N SER A 214 -5.55 2.14 2.04
CA SER A 214 -4.15 2.24 1.65
C SER A 214 -3.75 1.11 0.70
N GLY A 215 -2.97 1.46 -0.32
CA GLY A 215 -2.34 0.51 -1.24
C GLY A 215 -1.15 -0.24 -0.64
N SER A 216 -1.11 -0.37 0.69
CA SER A 216 0.06 -0.71 1.49
C SER A 216 -0.26 -1.74 2.58
N SER A 217 0.76 -2.39 3.14
CA SER A 217 0.56 -3.33 4.25
C SER A 217 0.30 -2.67 5.60
N PHE A 218 0.32 -1.33 5.70
CA PHE A 218 -0.08 -0.62 6.94
C PHE A 218 -1.55 -0.86 7.30
N CYS A 219 -2.40 -1.24 6.33
CA CYS A 219 -3.78 -1.61 6.62
C CYS A 219 -3.92 -2.95 7.35
N MET A 220 -2.89 -3.82 7.28
CA MET A 220 -3.02 -5.20 7.73
C MET A 220 -3.26 -5.35 9.24
N PRO A 221 -2.61 -4.60 10.14
CA PRO A 221 -2.94 -4.63 11.57
C PRO A 221 -4.41 -4.27 11.87
N ARG A 222 -5.01 -3.33 11.13
CA ARG A 222 -6.44 -2.96 11.29
C ARG A 222 -7.37 -3.99 10.67
N ALA A 223 -7.00 -4.55 9.51
CA ALA A 223 -7.76 -5.59 8.84
C ALA A 223 -7.59 -6.97 9.51
N PHE A 224 -6.58 -7.18 10.34
CA PHE A 224 -6.32 -8.45 11.02
C PHE A 224 -5.85 -8.21 12.47
N PRO A 225 -6.73 -7.68 13.33
CA PRO A 225 -6.43 -7.52 14.74
C PRO A 225 -6.28 -8.89 15.45
N PRO A 226 -5.68 -8.95 16.65
CA PRO A 226 -5.32 -10.21 17.32
C PRO A 226 -6.45 -11.25 17.38
N GLU A 227 -7.68 -10.82 17.69
CA GLU A 227 -8.85 -11.69 17.77
C GLU A 227 -9.22 -12.32 16.41
N ARG A 228 -9.06 -11.56 15.32
CA ARG A 228 -9.29 -12.05 13.97
C ARG A 228 -8.17 -13.01 13.56
N MET A 229 -6.94 -12.68 13.94
CA MET A 229 -5.78 -13.55 13.72
C MET A 229 -5.93 -14.92 14.41
N MET A 230 -6.40 -14.92 15.66
CA MET A 230 -6.70 -16.16 16.40
C MET A 230 -7.81 -16.97 15.72
N ARG A 231 -8.90 -16.32 15.29
CA ARG A 231 -10.01 -17.01 14.64
C ARG A 231 -9.60 -17.64 13.31
N GLY A 232 -8.86 -16.94 12.45
CA GLY A 232 -8.39 -17.51 11.20
C GLY A 232 -7.42 -18.69 11.39
N ARG A 233 -6.55 -18.63 12.41
CA ARG A 233 -5.69 -19.76 12.80
C ARG A 233 -6.50 -20.99 13.17
N ALA A 234 -7.51 -20.82 14.03
CA ALA A 234 -8.37 -21.93 14.47
C ALA A 234 -9.15 -22.57 13.29
N LEU A 235 -9.60 -21.77 12.32
CA LEU A 235 -10.27 -22.26 11.12
C LEU A 235 -9.34 -23.07 10.22
N LEU A 236 -8.13 -22.57 9.99
CA LEU A 236 -7.11 -23.30 9.22
C LEU A 236 -6.66 -24.58 9.94
N ASP A 237 -6.63 -24.59 11.29
CA ASP A 237 -6.30 -25.78 12.07
C ASP A 237 -7.38 -26.85 11.90
N ARG A 238 -8.65 -26.44 11.92
CA ARG A 238 -9.79 -27.33 11.60
C ARG A 238 -9.72 -27.85 10.16
N ALA A 239 -9.43 -26.99 9.19
CA ALA A 239 -9.29 -27.38 7.79
C ALA A 239 -8.16 -28.39 7.58
N ALA A 240 -7.00 -28.18 8.20
CA ALA A 240 -5.86 -29.09 8.10
C ALA A 240 -6.19 -30.48 8.69
N ARG A 241 -6.93 -30.54 9.80
CA ARG A 241 -7.42 -31.81 10.36
C ARG A 241 -8.44 -32.50 9.44
N GLY A 242 -9.36 -31.74 8.84
CA GLY A 242 -10.37 -32.28 7.92
C GLY A 242 -9.76 -32.87 6.65
N ALA A 243 -8.71 -32.24 6.12
CA ALA A 243 -7.98 -32.68 4.94
C ALA A 243 -6.73 -33.54 5.28
N ALA A 244 -6.69 -34.22 6.42
CA ALA A 244 -5.50 -34.96 6.85
C ALA A 244 -5.04 -36.03 5.84
N GLY A 245 -3.73 -36.36 5.90
CA GLY A 245 -3.07 -37.28 4.97
C GLY A 245 -2.34 -36.57 3.83
N ASP A 246 -1.66 -37.33 2.98
CA ASP A 246 -1.00 -36.81 1.78
C ASP A 246 -1.97 -36.82 0.59
N THR A 247 -2.91 -35.87 0.60
CA THR A 247 -3.95 -35.72 -0.43
C THR A 247 -3.82 -34.37 -1.14
N ILE A 248 -4.42 -34.25 -2.32
CA ILE A 248 -4.50 -32.94 -2.99
C ILE A 248 -5.21 -31.89 -2.13
N TYR A 249 -6.17 -32.29 -1.28
CA TYR A 249 -6.87 -31.39 -0.38
C TYR A 249 -5.95 -30.86 0.73
N SER A 250 -5.08 -31.70 1.29
CA SER A 250 -4.11 -31.28 2.30
C SER A 250 -3.11 -30.27 1.74
N GLN A 251 -2.65 -30.50 0.51
CA GLN A 251 -1.79 -29.57 -0.22
C GLN A 251 -2.49 -28.24 -0.52
N ARG A 252 -3.77 -28.27 -0.94
CA ARG A 252 -4.56 -27.06 -1.16
C ARG A 252 -4.79 -26.27 0.11
N VAL A 253 -5.06 -26.91 1.25
CA VAL A 253 -5.18 -26.22 2.56
C VAL A 253 -3.84 -25.62 2.99
N ARG A 254 -2.72 -26.33 2.79
CA ARG A 254 -1.37 -25.87 3.13
C ARG A 254 -1.02 -24.54 2.47
N ILE A 255 -1.47 -24.30 1.24
CA ILE A 255 -1.26 -23.02 0.53
C ILE A 255 -1.84 -21.83 1.31
N PHE A 256 -3.07 -21.96 1.83
CA PHE A 256 -3.70 -20.91 2.62
C PHE A 256 -3.08 -20.78 4.00
N ARG A 257 -2.56 -21.88 4.56
CA ARG A 257 -1.76 -21.84 5.78
C ARG A 257 -0.49 -21.00 5.62
N LEU A 258 0.31 -21.26 4.59
CA LEU A 258 1.55 -20.51 4.33
C LEU A 258 1.28 -19.01 4.12
N ASN A 259 0.25 -18.69 3.34
CA ASN A 259 -0.24 -17.33 3.15
C ASN A 259 -0.61 -16.64 4.47
N TYR A 260 -1.24 -17.36 5.40
CA TYR A 260 -1.63 -16.83 6.71
C TYR A 260 -0.45 -16.71 7.69
N ASP A 261 0.44 -17.70 7.70
CA ASP A 261 1.65 -17.68 8.52
C ASP A 261 2.61 -16.56 8.08
N GLN A 262 2.64 -16.24 6.77
CA GLN A 262 3.35 -15.08 6.24
C GLN A 262 2.81 -13.78 6.87
N LEU A 263 1.48 -13.59 6.92
CA LEU A 263 0.87 -12.42 7.55
C LEU A 263 1.17 -12.37 9.05
N GLU A 264 1.07 -13.50 9.76
CA GLU A 264 1.38 -13.52 11.19
C GLU A 264 2.83 -13.13 11.48
N ALA A 265 3.80 -13.72 10.78
CA ALA A 265 5.21 -13.39 10.96
C ALA A 265 5.48 -11.90 10.67
N PHE A 266 4.81 -11.34 9.65
CA PHE A 266 4.87 -9.91 9.36
C PHE A 266 4.30 -9.05 10.49
N LEU A 267 3.12 -9.37 11.02
CA LEU A 267 2.51 -8.62 12.12
C LEU A 267 3.34 -8.72 13.42
N GLN A 268 3.94 -9.89 13.69
CA GLN A 268 4.86 -10.09 14.82
C GLN A 268 6.11 -9.21 14.68
N MET A 269 6.75 -9.24 13.50
CA MET A 269 7.89 -8.38 13.19
C MET A 269 7.54 -6.90 13.38
N LEU A 270 6.41 -6.44 12.85
CA LEU A 270 5.99 -5.04 13.02
C LEU A 270 5.78 -4.67 14.49
N ASN A 271 5.10 -5.52 15.26
CA ASN A 271 4.84 -5.26 16.67
C ASN A 271 6.15 -5.16 17.47
N GLN A 272 7.04 -6.13 17.32
CA GLN A 272 8.34 -6.16 18.03
C GLN A 272 9.22 -4.97 17.64
N ARG A 273 9.32 -4.68 16.33
CA ARG A 273 10.02 -3.50 15.81
C ARG A 273 9.48 -2.22 16.44
N ASN A 274 8.16 -2.08 16.51
CA ASN A 274 7.50 -0.90 17.05
C ASN A 274 7.65 -0.76 18.58
N GLN A 275 8.00 -1.84 19.27
CA GLN A 275 8.36 -1.87 20.69
C GLN A 275 9.88 -1.75 20.93
N PHE A 276 10.67 -1.51 19.88
CA PHE A 276 12.14 -1.43 19.91
C PHE A 276 12.84 -2.74 20.28
N ASP A 277 12.15 -3.88 20.26
CA ASP A 277 12.76 -5.20 20.38
C ASP A 277 13.24 -5.67 18.99
N PHE A 278 14.36 -5.12 18.55
CA PHE A 278 14.90 -5.41 17.23
C PHE A 278 15.52 -6.81 17.11
N ALA A 279 15.93 -7.43 18.21
CA ALA A 279 16.39 -8.82 18.21
C ALA A 279 15.25 -9.76 17.85
N ALA A 280 14.10 -9.63 18.52
CA ALA A 280 12.91 -10.42 18.19
C ALA A 280 12.35 -10.06 16.81
N ALA A 281 12.34 -8.76 16.46
CA ALA A 281 11.88 -8.32 15.14
C ALA A 281 12.72 -8.90 14.00
N GLN A 282 14.04 -8.99 14.16
CA GLN A 282 14.95 -9.61 13.18
C GLN A 282 14.64 -11.10 13.04
N ALA A 283 14.46 -11.83 14.15
CA ALA A 283 14.08 -13.24 14.10
C ALA A 283 12.73 -13.46 13.39
N SER A 284 11.75 -12.59 13.61
CA SER A 284 10.47 -12.62 12.89
C SER A 284 10.61 -12.28 11.41
N LEU A 285 11.49 -11.36 11.05
CA LEU A 285 11.82 -11.04 9.64
C LEU A 285 12.47 -12.24 8.94
N ASP A 286 13.37 -12.96 9.61
CA ASP A 286 14.02 -14.14 9.05
C ASP A 286 13.04 -15.31 8.90
N ARG A 287 12.13 -15.50 9.87
CA ARG A 287 10.99 -16.43 9.75
C ARG A 287 10.11 -16.07 8.56
N LEU A 288 9.78 -14.79 8.39
CA LEU A 288 8.98 -14.30 7.27
C LEU A 288 9.65 -14.58 5.92
N ARG A 289 10.97 -14.37 5.82
CA ARG A 289 11.76 -14.69 4.62
C ARG A 289 11.74 -16.19 4.31
N ALA A 290 11.90 -17.04 5.31
CA ALA A 290 11.84 -18.50 5.15
C ALA A 290 10.46 -18.96 4.63
N ILE A 291 9.37 -18.40 5.14
CA ILE A 291 8.01 -18.71 4.65
C ILE A 291 7.85 -18.25 3.20
N ILE A 292 8.33 -17.05 2.84
CA ILE A 292 8.29 -16.54 1.47
C ILE A 292 9.06 -17.48 0.53
N ASP A 293 10.21 -17.99 0.96
CA ASP A 293 11.01 -18.93 0.18
C ASP A 293 10.29 -20.26 -0.04
N GLU A 294 9.66 -20.81 1.00
CA GLU A 294 8.81 -21.98 0.87
C GLU A 294 7.66 -21.72 -0.12
N MET A 295 7.02 -20.54 -0.09
CA MET A 295 5.95 -20.19 -1.02
C MET A 295 6.43 -20.01 -2.48
N LEU A 296 7.68 -19.56 -2.68
CA LEU A 296 8.28 -19.39 -4.01
C LEU A 296 8.66 -20.73 -4.65
N ASP A 297 9.04 -21.69 -3.81
CA ASP A 297 9.41 -23.06 -4.20
C ASP A 297 8.20 -23.99 -4.31
N PHE A 298 7.10 -23.69 -3.61
CA PHE A 298 5.89 -24.50 -3.65
C PHE A 298 5.21 -24.44 -5.03
N CYS A 299 5.03 -25.63 -5.63
CA CYS A 299 4.27 -25.81 -6.87
C CYS A 299 3.15 -26.82 -6.63
N LEU A 300 1.88 -26.37 -6.68
CA LEU A 300 0.72 -27.25 -6.45
C LEU A 300 0.57 -28.33 -7.53
N TYR A 301 1.04 -28.04 -8.76
CA TYR A 301 0.96 -28.94 -9.91
C TYR A 301 2.30 -28.95 -10.66
N PRO A 302 3.28 -29.78 -10.26
CA PRO A 302 4.59 -29.82 -10.90
C PRO A 302 4.50 -30.34 -12.36
N PRO A 303 5.46 -29.94 -13.22
CA PRO A 303 5.47 -30.34 -14.63
C PRO A 303 5.54 -31.88 -14.76
N GLY A 304 4.50 -32.43 -15.38
CA GLY A 304 4.17 -33.85 -15.51
C GLY A 304 2.71 -34.06 -15.91
N ARG A 305 1.87 -33.01 -15.76
CA ARG A 305 0.56 -32.88 -16.41
C ARG A 305 0.67 -31.99 -17.67
N PRO A 306 -0.07 -32.28 -18.76
CA PRO A 306 0.13 -31.69 -20.09
C PRO A 306 -0.43 -30.26 -20.17
N TYR A 307 0.22 -29.31 -19.51
CA TYR A 307 -0.10 -27.87 -19.61
C TYR A 307 1.14 -27.05 -20.01
N ALA A 308 2.02 -27.65 -20.82
CA ALA A 308 3.29 -27.06 -21.22
C ALA A 308 3.30 -26.67 -22.71
N GLU A 309 2.41 -25.79 -23.13
CA GLU A 309 2.55 -25.07 -24.41
C GLU A 309 2.05 -23.62 -24.28
N ALA A 310 2.74 -22.83 -23.46
CA ALA A 310 2.70 -21.37 -23.58
C ALA A 310 4.08 -20.85 -23.18
N GLY A 311 4.75 -20.10 -24.06
CA GLY A 311 6.15 -19.66 -23.96
C GLY A 311 6.48 -18.64 -22.86
N ASN A 312 5.88 -18.75 -21.68
CA ASN A 312 6.46 -18.31 -20.40
C ASN A 312 6.48 -19.55 -19.50
N LYS A 313 7.16 -19.59 -18.35
CA LYS A 313 6.99 -20.70 -17.38
C LYS A 313 5.59 -20.68 -16.72
N LEU A 314 4.52 -20.63 -17.52
CA LEU A 314 3.09 -20.59 -17.21
C LEU A 314 2.56 -21.94 -16.71
N GLY A 315 3.36 -23.00 -16.76
CA GLY A 315 2.98 -24.35 -16.33
C GLY A 315 3.13 -24.64 -14.84
N GLU A 316 3.67 -23.72 -14.04
CA GLU A 316 3.88 -23.91 -12.61
C GLU A 316 2.88 -23.08 -11.81
N ALA A 317 1.95 -23.72 -11.11
CA ALA A 317 1.01 -23.07 -10.19
C ALA A 317 1.73 -22.63 -8.89
N ARG A 318 2.68 -21.69 -9.03
CA ARG A 318 3.47 -21.11 -7.93
C ARG A 318 2.61 -20.22 -7.05
N LEU A 319 2.83 -20.26 -5.74
CA LEU A 319 1.99 -19.52 -4.78
C LEU A 319 2.28 -18.03 -4.75
N LEU A 320 3.47 -17.63 -5.19
CA LEU A 320 3.94 -16.26 -5.12
C LEU A 320 4.70 -15.87 -6.38
N TRP A 321 4.49 -14.64 -6.84
CA TRP A 321 5.20 -14.10 -7.99
C TRP A 321 6.68 -13.85 -7.63
N PRO A 322 7.66 -14.50 -8.31
CA PRO A 322 9.06 -14.41 -7.89
C PRO A 322 9.64 -12.99 -7.87
N LYS A 323 9.21 -12.13 -8.79
CA LYS A 323 9.71 -10.74 -8.85
C LYS A 323 9.21 -9.88 -7.69
N ALA A 324 8.02 -10.16 -7.15
CA ALA A 324 7.41 -9.33 -6.12
C ALA A 324 7.43 -9.95 -4.72
N GLY A 325 7.62 -11.27 -4.60
CA GLY A 325 7.55 -11.98 -3.33
C GLY A 325 8.48 -11.43 -2.24
N ARG A 326 9.66 -10.95 -2.63
CA ARG A 326 10.62 -10.30 -1.70
C ARG A 326 10.74 -8.78 -1.87
N SER A 327 10.36 -8.22 -3.01
CA SER A 327 10.72 -6.83 -3.34
C SER A 327 10.02 -5.80 -2.45
N TYR A 328 8.75 -6.00 -2.12
CA TYR A 328 8.00 -5.12 -1.23
C TYR A 328 8.48 -5.21 0.21
N LEU A 329 8.77 -6.43 0.70
CA LEU A 329 9.37 -6.64 2.01
C LEU A 329 10.70 -5.88 2.14
N ASN A 330 11.61 -6.13 1.20
CA ASN A 330 12.94 -5.52 1.19
C ASN A 330 12.92 -4.00 0.98
N ARG A 331 11.91 -3.47 0.29
CA ARG A 331 11.81 -2.04 0.00
C ARG A 331 11.22 -1.24 1.15
N PHE A 332 10.17 -1.76 1.80
CA PHE A 332 9.34 -0.98 2.71
C PHE A 332 9.49 -1.36 4.18
N TRP A 333 9.97 -2.57 4.48
CA TRP A 333 9.84 -3.13 5.82
C TRP A 333 11.16 -3.63 6.41
N SER A 334 11.95 -4.40 5.65
CA SER A 334 13.25 -4.91 6.11
C SER A 334 14.23 -3.82 6.53
N PRO A 335 14.38 -2.70 5.79
CA PRO A 335 15.43 -1.72 6.09
C PRO A 335 15.33 -1.16 7.52
N ALA A 336 14.12 -0.86 7.99
CA ALA A 336 13.91 -0.35 9.34
C ALA A 336 14.25 -1.39 10.42
N THR A 337 13.89 -2.65 10.20
CA THR A 337 14.16 -3.75 11.14
C THR A 337 15.65 -4.05 11.22
N GLU A 338 16.29 -4.24 10.07
CA GLU A 338 17.73 -4.57 9.98
C GLU A 338 18.59 -3.42 10.52
N SER A 339 18.25 -2.18 10.17
CA SER A 339 18.94 -0.99 10.68
C SER A 339 18.82 -0.85 12.20
N GLY A 340 17.66 -1.14 12.79
CA GLY A 340 17.51 -1.11 14.24
C GLY A 340 18.23 -2.28 14.94
N TYR A 341 18.25 -3.46 14.32
CA TYR A 341 19.01 -4.62 14.81
C TYR A 341 20.52 -4.31 14.86
N GLU A 342 21.07 -3.82 13.75
CA GLU A 342 22.47 -3.39 13.65
C GLU A 342 22.84 -2.41 14.78
N ARG A 343 21.95 -1.47 15.11
CA ARG A 343 22.19 -0.42 16.12
C ARG A 343 22.12 -0.92 17.53
N LEU A 344 21.08 -1.68 17.89
CA LEU A 344 20.82 -2.03 19.29
C LEU A 344 21.43 -3.38 19.69
N VAL A 345 21.71 -4.25 18.72
CA VAL A 345 22.26 -5.58 18.98
C VAL A 345 23.76 -5.60 18.68
N GLU A 346 24.17 -5.13 17.50
CA GLU A 346 25.54 -5.29 17.02
C GLU A 346 26.46 -4.13 17.48
N ARG A 347 26.03 -2.88 17.32
CA ARG A 347 26.94 -1.71 17.40
C ARG A 347 26.74 -0.80 18.61
N GLY A 348 25.64 -0.93 19.33
CA GLY A 348 25.22 0.08 20.28
C GLY A 348 24.28 -0.42 21.36
N GLU A 349 23.63 0.54 22.01
CA GLU A 349 22.62 0.32 23.03
C GLU A 349 21.46 1.30 22.88
N PHE A 350 20.28 0.86 23.32
CA PHE A 350 19.07 1.67 23.34
C PHE A 350 19.17 2.74 24.42
N VAL A 351 18.79 3.98 24.08
CA VAL A 351 18.77 5.09 25.03
C VAL A 351 17.33 5.41 25.43
N VAL A 352 16.51 5.83 24.46
CA VAL A 352 15.09 6.12 24.68
C VAL A 352 14.34 6.14 23.35
N GLY A 353 13.11 5.62 23.36
CA GLY A 353 12.23 5.62 22.20
C GLY A 353 11.26 6.80 22.23
N ALA A 354 11.00 7.42 21.09
CA ALA A 354 9.93 8.40 20.99
C ALA A 354 8.55 7.71 21.13
N PRO A 355 7.54 8.40 21.70
CA PRO A 355 6.19 7.86 21.78
C PRO A 355 5.62 7.59 20.38
N ASP A 356 4.57 6.78 20.29
CA ASP A 356 3.89 6.55 19.01
C ASP A 356 3.03 7.76 18.59
N GLU A 357 2.39 8.40 19.56
CA GLU A 357 1.53 9.57 19.38
C GLU A 357 2.33 10.87 19.53
N TRP A 358 2.23 11.72 18.52
CA TRP A 358 2.92 13.01 18.43
C TRP A 358 1.89 14.11 18.16
N ASP A 359 2.19 15.33 18.58
CA ASP A 359 1.45 16.51 18.14
C ASP A 359 1.59 16.65 16.63
N PHE A 360 0.49 16.85 15.93
CA PHE A 360 0.42 16.88 14.47
C PHE A 360 -0.40 18.06 13.96
N LEU A 361 0.04 18.64 12.84
CA LEU A 361 -0.67 19.71 12.16
C LEU A 361 -0.40 19.69 10.66
N ILE A 362 -1.45 19.71 9.83
CA ILE A 362 -1.31 19.88 8.38
C ILE A 362 -0.93 21.32 8.03
N ASP A 363 -0.16 21.51 6.96
CA ASP A 363 0.38 22.80 6.53
C ASP A 363 0.11 23.07 5.03
N PRO A 364 -1.17 23.13 4.60
CA PRO A 364 -1.50 23.38 3.19
C PRO A 364 -0.99 24.74 2.69
N SER A 365 -0.88 25.73 3.58
CA SER A 365 -0.38 27.09 3.26
C SER A 365 1.14 27.23 3.30
N LYS A 366 1.88 26.18 3.71
CA LYS A 366 3.35 26.20 3.88
C LYS A 366 3.84 27.27 4.88
N ALA A 367 3.03 27.57 5.90
CA ALA A 367 3.28 28.64 6.86
C ALA A 367 4.17 28.21 8.03
N GLY A 368 4.35 26.91 8.26
CA GLY A 368 4.94 26.40 9.51
C GLY A 368 6.38 26.85 9.77
N GLU A 369 7.20 27.04 8.74
CA GLU A 369 8.56 27.56 8.90
C GLU A 369 8.56 29.05 9.27
N ALA A 370 7.69 29.86 8.64
CA ALA A 370 7.55 31.29 8.94
C ALA A 370 7.01 31.52 10.36
N LEU A 371 6.06 30.66 10.79
CA LEU A 371 5.50 30.65 12.14
C LEU A 371 6.40 29.95 13.16
N ARG A 372 7.54 29.41 12.73
CA ARG A 372 8.56 28.73 13.55
C ARG A 372 8.01 27.59 14.40
N TRP A 373 7.18 26.72 13.82
CA TRP A 373 6.67 25.54 14.52
C TRP A 373 7.76 24.54 14.94
N TYR A 374 8.97 24.67 14.37
CA TYR A 374 10.15 23.92 14.80
C TYR A 374 10.79 24.41 16.10
N ARG A 375 10.37 25.55 16.66
CA ARG A 375 10.99 26.12 17.87
C ARG A 375 10.86 25.16 19.06
N ASP A 376 11.83 25.29 19.96
CA ASP A 376 11.88 24.54 21.21
C ASP A 376 10.76 24.94 22.18
N GLY A 377 10.36 23.99 23.02
CA GLY A 377 9.35 24.16 24.06
C GLY A 377 7.92 24.19 23.54
N ARG A 378 6.97 24.51 24.42
CA ARG A 378 5.55 24.53 24.06
C ARG A 378 5.24 25.61 23.04
N ILE A 379 4.53 25.24 21.98
CA ILE A 379 3.93 26.18 21.04
C ILE A 379 2.41 26.10 21.17
N GLY A 380 1.73 27.24 21.25
CA GLY A 380 0.27 27.27 21.18
C GLY A 380 -0.21 26.83 19.79
N GLY A 381 -1.48 26.48 19.68
CA GLY A 381 -2.13 26.09 18.43
C GLY A 381 -3.04 24.89 18.59
N ASN A 382 -3.77 24.56 17.53
CA ASN A 382 -4.74 23.47 17.50
C ASN A 382 -4.07 22.19 16.96
N TRP A 383 -2.97 21.75 17.60
CA TRP A 383 -2.30 20.50 17.27
C TRP A 383 -3.19 19.33 17.68
N GLN A 384 -3.29 18.31 16.83
CA GLN A 384 -4.00 17.07 17.10
C GLN A 384 -3.00 15.94 17.42
N SER A 385 -3.41 14.91 18.14
CA SER A 385 -2.57 13.71 18.30
C SER A 385 -2.65 12.84 17.04
N LEU A 386 -1.50 12.40 16.52
CA LEU A 386 -1.43 11.46 15.41
C LEU A 386 -0.34 10.41 15.67
N LYS A 387 -0.65 9.15 15.37
CA LYS A 387 0.30 8.04 15.44
C LYS A 387 1.32 8.12 14.32
N THR A 388 2.48 7.52 14.60
CA THR A 388 3.64 7.51 13.70
C THR A 388 3.97 6.10 13.24
N LYS A 389 4.37 5.21 14.14
CA LYS A 389 4.90 3.88 13.79
C LYS A 389 3.85 2.79 13.67
N THR A 390 2.65 2.97 14.23
CA THR A 390 1.59 1.94 14.19
C THR A 390 0.43 2.20 13.23
N ALA A 391 0.31 3.41 12.67
CA ALA A 391 -0.74 3.75 11.72
C ALA A 391 -0.26 4.77 10.68
N SER A 392 -0.71 4.61 9.43
CA SER A 392 -0.43 5.57 8.36
C SER A 392 -1.33 6.81 8.45
N TRP A 393 -1.06 7.86 7.66
CA TRP A 393 -2.00 8.97 7.47
C TRP A 393 -3.37 8.49 6.96
N SER A 394 -3.39 7.55 6.00
CA SER A 394 -4.65 7.02 5.48
C SER A 394 -5.48 6.31 6.53
N ASP A 395 -4.85 5.61 7.47
CA ASP A 395 -5.57 4.92 8.55
C ASP A 395 -6.11 5.86 9.63
N GLN A 396 -5.76 7.15 9.55
CA GLN A 396 -6.07 8.18 10.54
C GLN A 396 -6.88 9.34 9.93
N GLY A 397 -7.65 9.06 8.86
CA GLY A 397 -8.55 10.03 8.26
C GLY A 397 -7.91 11.02 7.26
N LEU A 398 -6.63 10.83 6.93
CA LEU A 398 -5.89 11.69 5.99
C LEU A 398 -5.63 11.01 4.64
N HIS A 399 -6.47 10.06 4.23
CA HIS A 399 -6.29 9.26 3.01
C HIS A 399 -6.13 10.12 1.74
N TYR A 400 -6.92 11.18 1.62
CA TYR A 400 -6.88 12.10 0.46
C TYR A 400 -5.92 13.28 0.65
N TYR A 401 -5.23 13.37 1.78
CA TYR A 401 -4.32 14.48 2.04
C TYR A 401 -2.94 14.21 1.41
N LYS A 402 -2.51 15.11 0.53
CA LYS A 402 -1.15 15.20 0.00
C LYS A 402 -0.64 16.62 0.17
N GLY A 403 0.50 16.76 0.82
CA GLY A 403 1.04 18.06 1.18
C GLY A 403 2.05 18.00 2.32
N LEU A 404 2.16 19.14 2.99
CA LEU A 404 3.12 19.34 4.06
C LEU A 404 2.43 19.13 5.39
N ALA A 405 3.06 18.43 6.32
CA ALA A 405 2.55 18.35 7.68
C ALA A 405 3.69 18.41 8.69
N TRP A 406 3.35 18.72 9.93
CA TRP A 406 4.29 18.84 11.01
C TRP A 406 3.97 17.84 12.10
N TYR A 407 5.02 17.29 12.68
CA TYR A 407 5.00 16.47 13.87
C TYR A 407 5.87 17.11 14.94
N ARG A 408 5.43 17.05 16.21
CA ARG A 408 6.23 17.45 17.37
C ARG A 408 6.06 16.46 18.51
N THR A 409 7.13 16.24 19.24
CA THR A 409 7.08 15.47 20.49
C THR A 409 8.19 15.94 21.42
N GLU A 410 8.09 15.56 22.67
CA GLU A 410 9.13 15.75 23.66
C GLU A 410 9.65 14.39 24.14
N VAL A 411 10.96 14.28 24.26
CA VAL A 411 11.63 13.08 24.78
C VAL A 411 12.63 13.49 25.85
N THR A 412 12.68 12.74 26.95
CA THR A 412 13.68 12.94 28.00
C THR A 412 14.76 11.89 27.86
N VAL A 413 15.99 12.33 27.65
CA VAL A 413 17.17 11.45 27.57
C VAL A 413 17.74 11.26 28.98
N PRO A 414 17.98 10.02 29.45
CA PRO A 414 18.50 9.76 30.79
C PRO A 414 19.89 10.36 31.04
N GLU A 415 20.17 10.79 32.27
CA GLU A 415 21.44 11.45 32.64
C GLU A 415 22.67 10.54 32.51
N GLU A 416 22.49 9.21 32.58
CA GLU A 416 23.57 8.22 32.43
C GLU A 416 24.28 8.25 31.07
N PHE A 417 23.71 8.92 30.06
CA PHE A 417 24.29 9.05 28.72
C PHE A 417 25.04 10.38 28.48
N THR A 418 25.27 11.20 29.52
CA THR A 418 25.83 12.57 29.38
C THR A 418 27.16 12.63 28.60
N GLU A 419 28.04 11.65 28.80
CA GLU A 419 29.38 11.59 28.17
C GLU A 419 29.43 10.66 26.95
N ARG A 420 28.27 10.31 26.38
CA ARG A 420 28.14 9.36 25.27
C ARG A 420 27.78 10.08 23.98
N GLN A 421 28.24 9.54 22.85
CA GLN A 421 27.72 9.97 21.55
C GLN A 421 26.24 9.58 21.47
N LEU A 422 25.39 10.52 21.05
CA LEU A 422 23.95 10.29 20.89
C LEU A 422 23.50 10.55 19.47
N LEU A 423 22.82 9.55 18.91
CA LEU A 423 22.26 9.57 17.57
C LEU A 423 20.74 9.48 17.64
N LEU A 424 20.05 10.44 17.03
CA LEU A 424 18.60 10.41 16.80
C LEU A 424 18.33 9.66 15.49
N TRP A 425 17.74 8.47 15.59
CA TRP A 425 17.44 7.60 14.47
C TRP A 425 15.95 7.63 14.13
N PHE A 426 15.64 7.73 12.84
CA PHE A 426 14.32 7.53 12.26
C PHE A 426 14.35 6.27 11.42
N GLY A 427 13.47 5.31 11.70
CA GLY A 427 13.40 4.07 10.92
C GLY A 427 12.83 4.24 9.51
N GLY A 428 12.14 5.35 9.24
CA GLY A 428 11.57 5.63 7.92
C GLY A 428 10.52 6.74 7.95
N VAL A 429 10.45 7.45 6.84
CA VAL A 429 9.48 8.52 6.55
C VAL A 429 8.96 8.36 5.12
N ASP A 430 7.71 8.71 4.88
CA ASP A 430 7.16 8.70 3.53
C ASP A 430 7.41 10.04 2.83
N GLU A 431 8.13 9.94 1.71
CA GLU A 431 8.80 10.97 0.93
C GLU A 431 10.01 11.63 1.60
N ILE A 432 9.82 12.77 2.27
CA ILE A 432 10.92 13.59 2.78
C ILE A 432 10.56 14.12 4.18
N ALA A 433 11.52 14.07 5.09
CA ALA A 433 11.44 14.73 6.38
C ALA A 433 12.54 15.79 6.54
N ARG A 434 12.18 16.94 7.10
CA ARG A 434 13.12 17.96 7.58
C ARG A 434 13.01 17.98 9.11
N VAL A 435 14.13 17.81 9.80
CA VAL A 435 14.15 17.47 11.23
C VAL A 435 14.88 18.54 12.03
N TRP A 436 14.25 18.97 13.12
CA TRP A 436 14.80 19.87 14.10
C TRP A 436 14.82 19.23 15.48
N PHE A 437 15.85 19.57 16.25
CA PHE A 437 15.99 19.15 17.64
C PHE A 437 16.35 20.37 18.50
N ASN A 438 15.54 20.63 19.53
CA ASN A 438 15.64 21.83 20.37
C ASN A 438 15.74 23.13 19.54
N GLY A 439 14.95 23.23 18.46
CA GLY A 439 14.94 24.39 17.55
C GLY A 439 16.08 24.43 16.53
N THR A 440 17.08 23.55 16.62
CA THR A 440 18.22 23.48 15.70
C THR A 440 17.92 22.52 14.54
N LEU A 441 18.09 22.97 13.30
CA LEU A 441 17.92 22.12 12.12
C LEU A 441 19.03 21.06 12.07
N LEU A 442 18.66 19.79 12.01
CA LEU A 442 19.61 18.68 11.87
C LEU A 442 19.88 18.35 10.39
N GLY A 443 18.85 18.41 9.55
CA GLY A 443 18.98 18.13 8.11
C GLY A 443 17.64 17.76 7.45
N GLN A 444 17.73 17.35 6.18
CA GLN A 444 16.61 16.86 5.39
C GLN A 444 16.95 15.46 4.86
N THR A 445 15.98 14.55 4.77
CA THR A 445 16.28 13.14 4.47
C THR A 445 16.73 12.88 3.04
N ASP A 446 16.50 13.80 2.09
CA ASP A 446 16.93 13.69 0.69
C ASP A 446 18.18 14.53 0.36
N THR A 447 18.66 15.35 1.29
CA THR A 447 19.76 16.29 1.07
C THR A 447 20.66 16.35 2.30
N PRO A 448 22.01 16.22 2.18
CA PRO A 448 22.88 16.22 3.35
C PRO A 448 22.75 17.50 4.16
N GLY A 449 22.75 17.39 5.50
CA GLY A 449 22.86 18.50 6.45
C GLY A 449 24.12 18.34 7.31
N GLU A 450 24.56 19.40 8.00
CA GLU A 450 25.79 19.39 8.81
C GLU A 450 25.83 18.30 9.88
N ARG A 451 24.66 17.94 10.43
CA ARG A 451 24.52 16.92 11.48
C ARG A 451 23.94 15.60 10.96
N LEU A 452 23.75 15.48 9.65
CA LEU A 452 23.22 14.28 9.02
C LEU A 452 24.37 13.33 8.68
N VAL A 453 24.35 12.13 9.28
CA VAL A 453 25.40 11.13 9.05
C VAL A 453 25.33 10.56 7.63
N GLN A 454 24.11 10.39 7.09
CA GLN A 454 23.87 9.86 5.75
C GLN A 454 22.57 10.39 5.14
N THR A 455 22.55 10.62 3.83
CA THR A 455 21.28 10.87 3.13
C THR A 455 20.49 9.59 2.96
N ALA A 456 19.18 9.70 3.16
CA ALA A 456 18.23 8.60 3.05
C ALA A 456 17.22 8.88 1.94
N GLY A 457 16.12 8.14 1.93
CA GLY A 457 15.04 8.31 0.97
C GLY A 457 13.75 7.76 1.54
N THR A 458 12.70 7.80 0.75
CA THR A 458 11.37 7.30 1.13
C THR A 458 11.46 5.88 1.73
N PHE A 459 10.94 5.71 2.95
CA PHE A 459 10.98 4.47 3.77
C PHE A 459 12.37 3.96 4.18
N LYS A 460 13.44 4.76 4.02
CA LYS A 460 14.78 4.38 4.44
C LYS A 460 15.13 4.96 5.82
N PRO A 461 15.86 4.21 6.65
CA PRO A 461 16.37 4.71 7.91
C PRO A 461 17.37 5.85 7.72
N VAL A 462 17.39 6.77 8.68
CA VAL A 462 18.26 7.94 8.70
C VAL A 462 18.63 8.30 10.14
N GLU A 463 19.79 8.90 10.36
CA GLU A 463 20.23 9.30 11.69
C GLU A 463 20.96 10.64 11.70
N PHE A 464 20.85 11.31 12.85
CA PHE A 464 21.39 12.64 13.09
C PHE A 464 22.19 12.66 14.39
N ASP A 465 23.36 13.32 14.38
CA ASP A 465 24.16 13.52 15.59
C ASP A 465 23.61 14.66 16.44
N VAL A 466 23.17 14.32 17.66
CA VAL A 466 22.57 15.22 18.63
C VAL A 466 23.40 15.39 19.90
N THR A 467 24.60 14.80 19.96
CA THR A 467 25.45 14.74 21.17
C THR A 467 25.61 16.10 21.86
N GLY A 468 25.88 17.16 21.11
CA GLY A 468 26.05 18.52 21.64
C GLY A 468 24.77 19.35 21.80
N LEU A 469 23.59 18.77 21.56
CA LEU A 469 22.29 19.46 21.59
C LEU A 469 21.35 18.93 22.67
N VAL A 470 21.62 17.74 23.22
CA VAL A 470 20.75 17.06 24.18
C VAL A 470 20.82 17.75 25.54
N ARG A 471 19.66 17.91 26.16
CA ARG A 471 19.49 18.27 27.57
C ARG A 471 19.16 17.02 28.35
N PHE A 472 20.16 16.48 29.03
CA PHE A 472 20.00 15.29 29.87
C PHE A 472 19.06 15.57 31.06
N GLY A 473 18.25 14.57 31.41
CA GLY A 473 17.27 14.65 32.50
C GLY A 473 16.11 15.63 32.27
N LYS A 474 16.05 16.30 31.11
CA LYS A 474 15.07 17.34 30.78
C LYS A 474 14.36 17.03 29.46
N PRO A 475 13.16 17.61 29.22
CA PRO A 475 12.50 17.50 27.94
C PRO A 475 13.33 18.09 26.79
N ASN A 476 13.44 17.32 25.70
CA ASN A 476 14.00 17.74 24.43
C ASN A 476 12.93 17.70 23.35
N THR A 477 12.79 18.81 22.61
CA THR A 477 11.78 18.93 21.55
C THR A 477 12.31 18.34 20.25
N ILE A 478 11.57 17.40 19.67
CA ILE A 478 11.76 16.97 18.28
C ILE A 478 10.64 17.58 17.45
N ALA A 479 10.99 18.29 16.37
CA ALA A 479 10.03 18.80 15.41
C ALA A 479 10.39 18.32 14.00
N VAL A 480 9.39 17.84 13.26
CA VAL A 480 9.58 17.22 11.95
C VAL A 480 8.58 17.80 10.98
N LYS A 481 9.06 18.33 9.86
CA LYS A 481 8.23 18.68 8.71
C LYS A 481 8.28 17.54 7.71
N ILE A 482 7.14 16.94 7.42
CA ILE A 482 6.97 15.95 6.36
C ILE A 482 6.53 16.65 5.10
N ILE A 483 7.17 16.32 3.98
CA ILE A 483 6.77 16.72 2.63
C ILE A 483 6.32 15.45 1.93
N ASN A 484 5.01 15.32 1.66
CA ASN A 484 4.41 14.20 0.95
C ASN A 484 3.55 14.76 -0.20
N ASP A 485 4.22 15.26 -1.24
CA ASP A 485 3.59 15.98 -2.35
C ASP A 485 3.48 15.16 -3.64
N ARG A 486 4.05 13.95 -3.66
CA ARG A 486 3.91 13.02 -4.76
C ARG A 486 2.80 12.03 -4.46
N LEU A 487 1.85 11.95 -5.39
CA LEU A 487 0.90 10.85 -5.36
C LEU A 487 1.65 9.52 -5.46
N SER A 488 1.59 8.73 -4.39
CA SER A 488 1.91 7.32 -4.40
C SER A 488 0.62 6.53 -4.25
N GLU A 489 0.48 5.47 -5.04
CA GLU A 489 -0.67 4.55 -5.04
C GLU A 489 -0.80 3.78 -3.71
N ILE A 490 0.18 3.96 -2.83
CA ILE A 490 0.37 3.27 -1.55
C ILE A 490 -0.50 3.93 -0.46
N GLY A 491 -0.89 5.20 -0.62
CA GLY A 491 -1.79 5.88 0.34
C GLY A 491 -1.17 6.06 1.73
N THR A 492 0.15 6.12 1.82
CA THR A 492 0.89 6.38 3.06
C THR A 492 1.17 7.88 3.24
N GLY A 493 1.80 8.21 4.37
CA GLY A 493 2.25 9.55 4.70
C GLY A 493 2.83 9.59 6.11
N GLY A 494 3.70 10.57 6.36
CA GLY A 494 4.22 10.82 7.71
C GLY A 494 5.50 10.06 8.05
N ILE A 495 5.74 9.93 9.36
CA ILE A 495 6.74 9.02 9.92
C ILE A 495 6.16 7.61 9.84
N THR A 496 6.90 6.63 9.32
CA THR A 496 6.36 5.30 8.96
C THR A 496 6.97 4.14 9.75
N ALA A 497 7.90 4.45 10.65
CA ALA A 497 8.63 3.49 11.47
C ALA A 497 9.10 4.19 12.76
N PRO A 498 9.59 3.43 13.75
CA PRO A 498 9.96 4.00 15.05
C PRO A 498 11.04 5.07 14.97
N VAL A 499 11.02 5.98 15.94
CA VAL A 499 12.05 7.00 16.17
C VAL A 499 12.65 6.74 17.54
N MET A 500 13.97 6.72 17.65
CA MET A 500 14.66 6.48 18.92
C MET A 500 16.00 7.18 18.98
N PHE A 501 16.49 7.35 20.21
CA PHE A 501 17.87 7.66 20.50
C PHE A 501 18.62 6.37 20.78
N TRP A 502 19.83 6.28 20.27
CA TRP A 502 20.74 5.19 20.57
C TRP A 502 22.16 5.75 20.75
N SER A 503 22.97 5.01 21.51
CA SER A 503 24.39 5.30 21.72
C SER A 503 25.21 4.18 21.09
N PRO A 504 26.18 4.47 20.22
CA PRO A 504 27.19 3.51 19.85
C PRO A 504 27.91 3.01 21.11
N LYS A 505 28.24 1.72 21.15
CA LYS A 505 29.19 1.21 22.12
C LYS A 505 30.54 1.79 21.72
N ASN A 506 31.28 2.36 22.67
CA ASN A 506 32.66 2.81 22.41
C ASN A 506 33.49 1.61 21.92
N GLY A 507 33.61 1.45 20.61
CA GLY A 507 34.62 0.62 19.96
C GLY A 507 35.71 1.57 19.47
N SER A 508 36.96 1.24 19.78
CA SER A 508 38.17 1.90 19.28
C SER A 508 37.98 2.45 17.87
N SER A 509 38.26 3.74 17.71
CA SER A 509 38.58 4.31 16.41
C SER A 509 39.54 3.38 15.67
N GLU A 510 39.03 2.72 14.63
CA GLU A 510 39.81 2.16 13.52
C GLU A 510 39.26 2.68 12.21
#